data_AF-A0A3S0XCP3-F1
#
_entry.id   AF-A0A3S0XCP3-F1
#
_cell.length_a   1.000
_cell.length_b   1.000
_cell.length_c   1.000
_cell.angle_alpha   90.00
_cell.angle_beta   90.00
_cell.angle_gamma   90.00
#
_symmetry.space_group_name_H-M   'P 1'
#
loop_
_entity.id
_entity.type
_entity.pdbx_description
1 polymer ?
#
loop_
_entity_poly.entity_id
_entity_poly.type
_entity_poly.pdbx_seq_one_letter_code
_entity_poly.pdbx_strand_id
1 'polypeptide(L)'
;MFFEALDKLTADQVRQLAAAGIPASRVSNWKHRKRLPTRPQTLVFCTVLGLNFDKVNREITEIEAAEDAKDNSPMAALLKTLSPAWHFS
;
A
#
# COMPACT_ATOMS: atom_id res chain seq x y z
N MET A 1 2.85 -7.96 2.15
CA MET A 1 2.91 -8.28 0.71
C MET A 1 3.25 -7.08 -0.19
N PHE A 2 2.73 -5.87 0.08
CA PHE A 2 2.93 -4.68 -0.76
C PHE A 2 4.40 -4.28 -0.83
N PHE A 3 5.04 -4.06 0.33
CA PHE A 3 6.46 -3.68 0.37
C PHE A 3 7.37 -4.79 -0.15
N GLU A 4 7.03 -6.05 0.12
CA GLU A 4 7.78 -7.20 -0.42
C GLU A 4 7.72 -7.27 -1.95
N ALA A 5 6.55 -7.00 -2.54
CA ALA A 5 6.38 -6.92 -3.99
C ALA A 5 7.11 -5.71 -4.57
N LEU A 6 7.10 -4.59 -3.85
CA LEU A 6 7.78 -3.35 -4.23
C LEU A 6 9.30 -3.52 -4.29
N ASP A 7 9.89 -4.26 -3.35
CA ASP A 7 11.33 -4.54 -3.29
C ASP A 7 11.79 -5.48 -4.42
N LYS A 8 10.89 -6.35 -4.89
CA LYS A 8 11.15 -7.32 -5.97
C LYS A 8 10.81 -6.81 -7.36
N LEU A 9 10.48 -5.53 -7.52
CA LEU A 9 10.16 -4.94 -8.81
C LEU A 9 11.32 -5.08 -9.81
N THR A 10 11.01 -5.63 -10.98
CA THR A 10 11.94 -5.67 -12.11
C THR A 10 11.97 -4.35 -12.87
N ALA A 11 13.04 -4.10 -13.64
CA ALA A 11 13.12 -2.94 -14.52
C ALA A 11 11.98 -2.91 -15.56
N ASP A 12 11.49 -4.08 -15.97
CA ASP A 12 10.37 -4.17 -16.89
C ASP A 12 9.05 -3.74 -16.25
N GLN A 13 8.76 -4.23 -15.04
CA GLN A 13 7.58 -3.82 -14.29
C GLN A 13 7.59 -2.32 -13.98
N VAL A 14 8.75 -1.73 -13.67
CA VAL A 14 8.87 -0.28 -13.49
C VAL A 14 8.52 0.48 -14.77
N ARG A 15 8.94 -0.02 -15.95
CA ARG A 15 8.56 0.58 -17.25
C ARG A 15 7.06 0.44 -17.51
N GLN A 16 6.46 -0.71 -17.21
CA GLN A 16 5.02 -0.92 -17.35
C GLN A 16 4.20 0.00 -16.43
N LEU A 17 4.63 0.15 -15.17
CA LEU A 17 4.04 1.10 -14.22
C LEU A 17 4.12 2.54 -14.74
N ALA A 18 5.28 2.94 -15.29
CA ALA A 18 5.44 4.27 -15.88
C ALA A 18 4.53 4.49 -17.08
N ALA A 19 4.40 3.50 -17.97
CA ALA A 19 3.47 3.55 -19.11
C ALA A 19 2.00 3.65 -18.64
N ALA A 20 1.67 3.07 -17.49
CA ALA A 20 0.36 3.17 -16.86
C ALA A 20 0.16 4.43 -15.99
N GLY A 21 1.09 5.40 -16.04
CA GLY A 21 0.97 6.69 -15.37
C GLY A 21 1.55 6.75 -13.95
N ILE A 22 2.29 5.73 -13.51
CA ILE A 22 3.01 5.72 -12.23
C ILE A 22 4.51 5.95 -12.50
N PRO A 23 5.03 7.18 -12.39
CA PRO A 23 6.44 7.44 -12.67
C PRO A 23 7.37 6.78 -11.64
N ALA A 24 8.62 6.51 -12.03
CA ALA A 24 9.62 5.88 -11.14
C ALA A 24 9.86 6.68 -9.85
N SER A 25 9.74 8.01 -9.88
CA SER A 25 9.80 8.86 -8.68
C SER A 25 8.68 8.56 -7.68
N ARG A 26 7.49 8.18 -8.16
CA ARG A 26 6.36 7.75 -7.32
C ARG A 26 6.66 6.40 -6.67
N VAL A 27 7.15 5.44 -7.44
CA VAL A 27 7.59 4.13 -6.93
C VAL A 27 8.70 4.29 -5.87
N SER A 28 9.65 5.20 -6.08
CA SER A 28 10.71 5.52 -5.10
C SER A 28 10.14 6.08 -3.80
N ASN A 29 9.14 6.98 -3.86
CA ASN A 29 8.48 7.48 -2.65
C ASN A 29 7.83 6.35 -1.83
N TRP A 30 7.24 5.37 -2.51
CA TRP A 30 6.67 4.19 -1.84
C TRP A 30 7.77 3.36 -1.16
N LYS A 31 8.91 3.12 -1.84
CA LYS A 31 10.04 2.35 -1.31
C LYS A 31 10.63 2.96 -0.05
N HIS A 32 10.75 4.28 -0.03
CA HIS A 32 11.27 5.03 1.11
C HIS A 32 10.20 5.36 2.16
N ARG A 33 9.01 4.76 2.05
CA ARG A 33 7.88 4.96 2.99
C ARG A 33 7.50 6.43 3.19
N LYS A 34 7.81 7.29 2.22
CA LYS A 34 7.47 8.73 2.27
C LYS A 34 5.98 8.95 2.03
N ARG A 35 5.36 8.06 1.25
CA ARG A 35 3.94 8.11 0.90
C ARG A 35 3.49 6.72 0.46
N LEU A 36 2.26 6.35 0.78
CA LEU A 36 1.62 5.13 0.28
C LEU A 36 0.88 5.40 -1.04
N PRO A 37 0.68 4.36 -1.88
CA PRO A 37 -0.10 4.51 -3.11
C PRO A 37 -1.57 4.83 -2.80
N THR A 38 -2.20 5.63 -3.65
CA THR A 38 -3.66 5.78 -3.59
C THR A 38 -4.37 4.51 -4.06
N ARG A 39 -5.68 4.39 -3.80
CA ARG A 39 -6.47 3.24 -4.28
C ARG A 39 -6.37 3.01 -5.80
N PRO A 40 -6.47 4.02 -6.68
CA PRO A 40 -6.23 3.82 -8.12
C PRO A 40 -4.80 3.38 -8.45
N GLN A 41 -3.79 3.93 -7.77
CA GLN A 41 -2.39 3.53 -7.98
C GLN A 41 -2.15 2.08 -7.55
N THR A 42 -2.81 1.65 -6.48
CA THR A 42 -2.79 0.28 -5.99
C THR A 42 -3.41 -0.67 -7.00
N LEU A 43 -4.53 -0.28 -7.63
CA LEU A 43 -5.16 -1.06 -8.69
C LEU A 43 -4.20 -1.27 -9.87
N VAL A 44 -3.59 -0.19 -10.37
CA VAL A 44 -2.61 -0.28 -11.47
C VAL A 44 -1.41 -1.15 -11.07
N PHE A 45 -0.88 -0.96 -9.86
CA PHE A 45 0.23 -1.77 -9.34
C PHE A 45 -0.12 -3.27 -9.33
N CYS A 46 -1.30 -3.62 -8.81
CA CYS A 46 -1.74 -5.01 -8.77
C CYS A 46 -1.96 -5.59 -10.15
N THR A 47 -2.52 -4.82 -11.08
CA THR A 47 -2.70 -5.24 -12.49
C THR A 47 -1.37 -5.55 -13.16
N VAL A 48 -0.36 -4.69 -13.01
CA VAL A 48 0.97 -4.90 -13.61
C VAL A 48 1.69 -6.11 -13.00
N LEU A 49 1.53 -6.34 -11.69
CA LEU A 49 2.24 -7.40 -10.98
C LEU A 49 1.45 -8.72 -10.91
N GLY A 50 0.21 -8.77 -11.41
CA GLY A 50 -0.67 -9.94 -11.29
C GLY A 50 -1.03 -10.26 -9.84
N LEU A 51 -1.15 -9.25 -8.98
CA LEU A 51 -1.49 -9.40 -7.56
C LEU A 51 -2.99 -9.26 -7.32
N ASN A 52 -3.47 -9.84 -6.23
CA ASN A 52 -4.85 -9.64 -5.79
C ASN A 52 -5.02 -8.24 -5.19
N PHE A 53 -5.82 -7.40 -5.85
CA PHE A 53 -6.06 -6.02 -5.45
C PHE A 53 -6.63 -5.90 -4.03
N ASP A 54 -7.63 -6.70 -3.67
CA ASP A 54 -8.29 -6.59 -2.37
C ASP A 54 -7.34 -6.89 -1.22
N LYS A 55 -6.46 -7.90 -1.39
CA LYS A 55 -5.44 -8.23 -0.40
C LYS A 55 -4.41 -7.12 -0.23
N VAL A 56 -3.87 -6.60 -1.33
CA VAL A 56 -2.86 -5.53 -1.29
C VAL A 56 -3.46 -4.22 -0.78
N ASN A 57 -4.66 -3.86 -1.22
CA ASN A 57 -5.35 -2.66 -0.76
C ASN A 57 -5.66 -2.74 0.73
N ARG A 58 -6.09 -3.92 1.21
CA ARG A 58 -6.30 -4.13 2.64
C ARG A 58 -5.02 -3.90 3.43
N GLU A 59 -3.90 -4.51 3.04
CA GLU A 59 -2.63 -4.29 3.73
C GLU A 59 -2.21 -2.81 3.75
N ILE A 60 -2.37 -2.09 2.63
CA ILE A 60 -2.06 -0.66 2.57
C ILE A 60 -2.94 0.11 3.55
N THR A 61 -4.24 -0.18 3.60
CA THR A 61 -5.17 0.43 4.56
C THR A 61 -4.79 0.11 6.00
N GLU A 62 -4.32 -1.11 6.29
CA GLU A 62 -3.85 -1.49 7.61
C GLU A 62 -2.60 -0.70 8.02
N ILE A 63 -1.66 -0.47 7.10
CA ILE A 63 -0.49 0.38 7.31
C ILE A 63 -0.93 1.84 7.55
N GLU A 64 -1.81 2.39 6.71
CA GLU A 64 -2.32 3.77 6.85
C GLU A 64 -2.99 3.99 8.21
N ALA A 65 -3.85 3.05 8.62
CA ALA A 65 -4.54 3.12 9.90
C ALA A 65 -3.58 3.04 11.09
N ALA A 66 -2.58 2.15 11.03
CA ALA A 66 -1.58 2.01 12.07
C ALA A 66 -0.68 3.25 12.19
N GLU A 67 -0.33 3.90 11.08
CA GLU A 67 0.42 5.17 11.11
C GLU A 67 -0.43 6.32 11.67
N ASP A 68 -1.70 6.46 11.24
CA ASP A 68 -2.60 7.50 11.75
C ASP A 68 -2.83 7.35 13.26
N ALA A 69 -2.99 6.12 13.75
CA ALA A 69 -3.19 5.84 15.16
C ALA A 69 -2.02 6.25 16.07
N LYS A 70 -0.81 6.46 15.55
CA LYS A 70 0.34 6.91 16.36
C LYS A 70 0.15 8.33 16.89
N ASP A 71 -0.47 9.19 16.07
CA ASP A 71 -0.62 10.62 16.35
C ASP A 71 -2.09 11.03 16.57
N ASN A 72 -3.05 10.12 16.32
CA ASN A 72 -4.49 10.36 16.40
C ASN A 72 -5.18 9.44 17.44
N SER A 73 -5.35 9.93 18.66
CA SER A 73 -5.95 9.17 19.79
C SER A 73 -7.33 8.57 19.49
N PRO A 74 -8.27 9.29 18.83
CA PRO A 74 -9.52 8.70 18.34
C PRO A 74 -9.33 7.49 17.41
N MET A 75 -8.39 7.55 16.46
CA MET A 75 -8.10 6.42 15.58
C MET A 75 -7.52 5.23 16.35
N ALA A 76 -6.61 5.46 17.29
CA ALA A 76 -6.06 4.41 18.14
C ALA A 76 -7.15 3.67 18.95
N ALA A 77 -8.11 4.41 19.51
CA ALA A 77 -9.24 3.84 20.23
C ALA A 77 -10.17 3.03 19.30
N LEU A 78 -10.41 3.53 18.09
CA LEU A 78 -11.18 2.84 17.06
C LEU A 78 -10.52 1.50 16.69
N LEU A 79 -9.23 1.48 16.39
CA LEU A 79 -8.50 0.26 16.05
C LEU A 79 -8.49 -0.75 17.20
N LYS A 80 -8.30 -0.30 18.45
CA LYS A 80 -8.38 -1.18 19.63
C LYS A 80 -9.75 -1.84 19.76
N THR A 81 -10.82 -1.10 19.47
CA THR A 81 -12.20 -1.61 19.54
C THR A 81 -12.49 -2.59 18.41
N LEU A 82 -11.93 -2.34 17.23
CA LEU A 82 -12.15 -3.15 16.03
C LEU A 82 -11.23 -4.38 15.95
N SER A 83 -10.11 -4.40 16.65
CA SER A 83 -9.14 -5.51 16.66
C SER A 83 -9.73 -6.93 16.83
N PRO A 84 -10.80 -7.17 17.62
CA PRO A 84 -11.43 -8.49 17.72
C PRO A 84 -12.28 -8.89 16.51
N ALA A 85 -12.82 -7.92 15.77
CA ALA A 85 -13.72 -8.14 14.63
C ALA A 85 -13.01 -7.98 13.27
N TRP A 86 -11.94 -7.20 13.26
CA TRP A 86 -11.17 -6.85 12.08
C TRP A 86 -9.80 -7.50 12.24
N HIS A 87 -9.53 -8.52 11.43
CA HIS A 87 -8.25 -9.23 11.45
C HIS A 87 -7.13 -8.35 10.89
N PHE A 88 -6.64 -7.37 11.65
CA PHE A 88 -5.30 -6.82 11.42
C PHE A 88 -4.32 -7.97 11.66
N SER A 89 -3.74 -8.49 10.59
CA SER A 89 -2.78 -9.60 10.65
C SER A 89 -1.38 -9.12 11.02
#